data_AF-A0A962A3S0-F1
#
_entry.id   AF-A0A962A3S0-F1
#
_cell.length_a   1.000
_cell.length_b   1.000
_cell.length_c   1.000
_cell.angle_alpha   90.00
_cell.angle_beta   90.00
_cell.angle_gamma   90.00
#
_symmetry.space_group_name_H-M   'P 1'
#
loop_
_entity.id
_entity.type
_entity.pdbx_description
1 polymer ?
#
loop_
_entity_poly.entity_id
_entity_poly.type
_entity_poly.pdbx_seq_one_letter_code
_entity_poly.pdbx_strand_id
1 'polypeptide(L)'
;MSAGEAFAETTHIIDEHLEGEMENAFEVIPSHPVDGAPDMAHAAHGAAEAAHSAGLPQLDPTWYPSQIFWLAITFLVLYTLFSRSILPALSSTIESRREHIQNDLDTARKMKEEAEQVHAAYEEALNEARDKATEFMTTAEAKIKAKATKKLDDLREKSAQQTQEAEAALEKAKTKALKEMDAIAAEVASQAAKKIVGIDTDIKQAKSVIDNINKKAA
;
A
#
# COMPACT_ATOMS: atom_id res chain seq x y z
N MET A 1 -14.05 -23.84 15.82
CA MET A 1 -13.45 -24.88 14.97
C MET A 1 -12.27 -24.27 14.27
N SER A 2 -11.09 -24.54 14.80
CA SER A 2 -9.81 -23.99 14.32
C SER A 2 -9.32 -24.85 13.15
N ALA A 3 -8.60 -24.24 12.21
CA ALA A 3 -8.04 -24.90 11.02
C ALA A 3 -7.15 -26.13 11.33
N GLY A 4 -6.75 -26.33 12.59
CA GLY A 4 -6.05 -27.53 13.04
C GLY A 4 -6.91 -28.79 13.24
N GLU A 5 -8.22 -28.65 13.53
CA GLU A 5 -9.10 -29.82 13.73
C GLU A 5 -9.45 -30.51 12.41
N ALA A 6 -9.65 -29.73 11.34
CA ALA A 6 -10.00 -30.26 10.01
C ALA A 6 -8.86 -31.09 9.37
N PHE A 7 -7.60 -30.80 9.73
CA PHE A 7 -6.44 -31.52 9.21
C PHE A 7 -6.23 -32.87 9.93
N ALA A 8 -6.55 -32.94 11.23
CA ALA A 8 -6.47 -34.18 12.00
C ALA A 8 -7.56 -35.20 11.57
N GLU A 9 -8.77 -34.72 11.30
CA GLU A 9 -9.90 -35.56 10.86
C GLU A 9 -9.69 -36.12 9.44
N THR A 10 -9.07 -35.32 8.55
CA THR A 10 -8.77 -35.75 7.17
C THR A 10 -7.63 -36.78 7.11
N THR A 11 -6.68 -36.72 8.04
CA THR A 11 -5.53 -37.65 8.05
C THR A 11 -5.93 -39.04 8.57
N HIS A 12 -6.91 -39.14 9.46
CA HIS A 12 -7.40 -40.42 9.99
C HIS A 12 -8.26 -41.20 8.97
N ILE A 13 -8.99 -40.50 8.10
CA ILE A 13 -9.84 -41.14 7.06
C ILE A 13 -9.00 -41.77 5.94
N ILE A 14 -7.80 -41.23 5.68
CA ILE A 14 -6.91 -41.75 4.63
C ILE A 14 -6.16 -43.00 5.11
N ASP A 15 -5.83 -43.09 6.40
CA ASP A 15 -5.13 -44.23 7.00
C ASP A 15 -6.04 -45.47 7.09
N GLU A 16 -7.32 -45.30 7.44
CA GLU A 16 -8.30 -46.39 7.54
C GLU A 16 -8.70 -46.98 6.17
N HIS A 17 -8.65 -46.18 5.10
CA HIS A 17 -9.03 -46.62 3.75
C HIS A 17 -7.92 -47.44 3.07
N LEU A 18 -6.66 -47.30 3.48
CA LEU A 18 -5.51 -47.96 2.86
C LEU A 18 -5.22 -49.36 3.40
N GLU A 19 -5.70 -49.69 4.61
CA GLU A 19 -5.54 -51.03 5.18
C GLU A 19 -6.61 -52.03 4.68
N GLY A 20 -7.78 -51.56 4.22
CA GLY A 20 -8.88 -52.41 3.76
C GLY A 20 -8.71 -53.07 2.38
N GLU A 21 -7.87 -52.52 1.50
CA GLU A 21 -7.67 -53.07 0.14
C GLU A 21 -6.53 -54.09 0.05
N MET A 22 -5.68 -54.21 1.08
CA MET A 22 -4.51 -55.10 1.07
C MET A 22 -4.81 -56.52 1.57
N GLU A 23 -5.99 -56.77 2.15
CA GLU A 23 -6.39 -58.11 2.64
C GLU A 23 -7.08 -58.97 1.56
N ASN A 24 -7.53 -58.39 0.44
CA ASN A 24 -8.38 -59.09 -0.53
C ASN A 24 -7.66 -59.55 -1.82
N ALA A 25 -6.33 -59.42 -1.87
CA ALA A 25 -5.51 -59.73 -3.05
C ALA A 25 -4.79 -61.08 -2.98
N PHE A 26 -5.12 -61.95 -2.02
CA PHE A 26 -4.52 -63.27 -1.89
C PHE A 26 -5.58 -64.35 -1.66
N GLU A 27 -6.41 -64.63 -2.68
CA GLU A 27 -7.17 -65.87 -2.73
C GLU A 27 -7.13 -66.52 -4.12
N VAL A 28 -6.60 -67.75 -4.12
CA VAL A 28 -6.88 -68.90 -5.01
C VAL A 28 -6.31 -68.86 -6.44
N ILE A 29 -5.11 -69.44 -6.59
CA ILE A 29 -4.80 -70.29 -7.76
C ILE A 29 -4.89 -71.75 -7.28
N PRO A 30 -5.85 -72.59 -7.74
CA PRO A 30 -5.83 -73.99 -7.39
C PRO A 30 -4.71 -74.69 -8.16
N SER A 31 -3.69 -75.15 -7.43
CA SER A 31 -2.73 -76.14 -7.91
C SER A 31 -3.42 -77.49 -8.05
N HIS A 32 -3.67 -77.93 -9.29
CA HIS A 32 -4.09 -79.31 -9.53
C HIS A 32 -2.86 -80.24 -9.46
N PRO A 33 -2.95 -81.38 -8.76
CA PRO A 33 -1.84 -82.31 -8.59
C PRO A 33 -1.58 -83.09 -9.89
N VAL A 34 -0.29 -83.29 -10.15
CA VAL A 34 0.23 -84.22 -11.15
C VAL A 34 0.01 -85.64 -10.61
N ASP A 35 -0.92 -86.40 -11.19
CA ASP A 35 -0.95 -87.87 -11.05
C ASP A 35 -1.78 -88.53 -12.16
N GLY A 36 -1.16 -89.51 -12.84
CA GLY A 36 -1.87 -90.61 -13.52
C GLY A 36 -2.07 -90.51 -15.04
N ALA A 37 -1.18 -91.16 -15.80
CA ALA A 37 -1.65 -92.00 -16.92
C ALA A 37 -2.43 -93.21 -16.33
N PRO A 38 -3.36 -93.89 -17.03
CA PRO A 38 -3.58 -93.95 -18.49
C PRO A 38 -5.07 -93.77 -18.91
N ASP A 39 -5.35 -93.43 -20.17
CA ASP A 39 -6.08 -94.33 -21.07
C ASP A 39 -6.21 -93.80 -22.50
N MET A 40 -6.28 -94.76 -23.42
CA MET A 40 -6.11 -94.64 -24.86
C MET A 40 -7.35 -94.13 -25.59
N ALA A 41 -7.10 -93.69 -26.84
CA ALA A 41 -8.02 -93.62 -27.97
C ALA A 41 -8.89 -92.37 -28.12
N HIS A 42 -8.42 -91.41 -28.92
CA HIS A 42 -9.19 -90.94 -30.07
C HIS A 42 -8.27 -90.77 -31.28
N ALA A 43 -8.76 -91.30 -32.40
CA ALA A 43 -8.03 -91.70 -33.58
C ALA A 43 -7.67 -90.52 -34.51
N ALA A 44 -6.47 -90.64 -35.08
CA ALA A 44 -6.13 -90.42 -36.49
C ALA A 44 -6.65 -89.16 -37.22
N HIS A 45 -5.73 -88.22 -37.46
CA HIS A 45 -5.60 -87.66 -38.81
C HIS A 45 -4.12 -87.44 -39.19
N GLY A 46 -3.62 -88.40 -39.98
CA GLY A 46 -2.68 -88.21 -41.08
C GLY A 46 -1.35 -87.51 -40.83
N ALA A 47 -0.33 -88.29 -40.48
CA ALA A 47 1.05 -87.95 -40.77
C ALA A 47 1.48 -88.69 -42.05
N ALA A 48 2.03 -87.95 -43.02
CA ALA A 48 3.27 -88.25 -43.75
C ALA A 48 3.29 -87.47 -45.08
N GLU A 49 4.27 -86.58 -45.27
CA GLU A 49 5.48 -86.93 -46.02
C GLU A 49 6.53 -85.82 -45.81
N ALA A 50 7.80 -86.22 -45.66
CA ALA A 50 8.91 -85.33 -45.39
C ALA A 50 9.93 -85.38 -46.54
N ALA A 51 10.64 -84.25 -46.71
CA ALA A 51 11.92 -84.00 -47.40
C ALA A 51 11.77 -82.98 -48.56
N HIS A 52 12.53 -81.88 -48.64
CA HIS A 52 13.87 -81.60 -48.13
C HIS A 52 14.17 -80.09 -48.18
N SER A 53 14.80 -79.53 -47.12
CA SER A 53 15.94 -78.58 -47.16
C SER A 53 15.92 -77.50 -46.07
N ALA A 54 16.70 -77.76 -45.02
CA ALA A 54 17.46 -76.80 -44.21
C ALA A 54 16.72 -75.59 -43.59
N GLY A 55 16.23 -75.78 -42.37
CA GLY A 55 15.84 -74.71 -41.45
C GLY A 55 14.99 -75.27 -40.31
N LEU A 56 15.00 -74.63 -39.14
CA LEU A 56 14.00 -74.90 -38.09
C LEU A 56 12.60 -74.96 -38.74
N PRO A 57 11.70 -75.89 -38.37
CA PRO A 57 10.38 -76.01 -39.01
C PRO A 57 9.47 -74.77 -38.86
N GLN A 58 9.91 -73.77 -38.08
CA GLN A 58 9.32 -72.43 -37.98
C GLN A 58 9.86 -71.42 -39.01
N LEU A 59 10.82 -71.80 -39.85
CA LEU A 59 11.45 -70.96 -40.86
C LEU A 59 11.21 -71.50 -42.27
N ASP A 60 9.98 -71.91 -42.56
CA ASP A 60 9.60 -72.31 -43.91
C ASP A 60 9.26 -71.04 -44.75
N PRO A 61 10.02 -70.73 -45.81
CA PRO A 61 9.86 -69.49 -46.58
C PRO A 61 8.59 -69.45 -47.46
N THR A 62 7.84 -70.55 -47.57
CA THR A 62 6.64 -70.63 -48.42
C THR A 62 5.49 -69.73 -47.96
N TRP A 63 5.38 -69.42 -46.67
CA TRP A 63 4.32 -68.56 -46.11
C TRP A 63 4.75 -67.12 -45.83
N TYR A 64 6.04 -66.79 -45.97
CA TYR A 64 6.55 -65.43 -45.79
C TYR A 64 5.93 -64.39 -46.74
N PRO A 65 5.68 -64.66 -48.04
CA PRO A 65 5.09 -63.66 -48.93
C PRO A 65 3.69 -63.21 -48.50
N SER A 66 2.85 -64.15 -48.05
CA SER A 66 1.49 -63.84 -47.54
C SER A 66 1.55 -63.06 -46.23
N GLN A 67 2.46 -63.43 -45.32
CA GLN A 67 2.65 -62.72 -44.05
C GLN A 67 3.15 -61.28 -44.27
N ILE A 68 4.10 -61.09 -45.19
CA ILE A 68 4.61 -59.77 -45.57
C ILE A 68 3.52 -58.94 -46.26
N PHE A 69 2.67 -59.55 -47.09
CA PHE A 69 1.55 -58.86 -47.74
C PHE A 69 0.54 -58.32 -46.71
N TRP A 70 0.09 -59.15 -45.77
CA TRP A 70 -0.83 -58.71 -44.72
C TRP A 70 -0.16 -57.73 -43.73
N LEU A 71 1.11 -57.95 -43.40
CA LEU A 71 1.90 -56.99 -42.63
C LEU A 71 1.97 -55.64 -43.34
N ALA A 72 2.22 -55.61 -44.64
CA ALA A 72 2.25 -54.36 -45.40
C ALA A 72 0.89 -53.66 -45.39
N ILE A 73 -0.22 -54.39 -45.56
CA ILE A 73 -1.57 -53.81 -45.50
C ILE A 73 -1.86 -53.22 -44.12
N THR A 74 -1.68 -54.02 -43.06
CA THR A 74 -1.96 -53.58 -41.68
C THR A 74 -1.04 -52.45 -41.24
N PHE A 75 0.24 -52.51 -41.62
CA PHE A 75 1.21 -51.44 -41.38
C PHE A 75 0.83 -50.17 -42.12
N LEU A 76 0.36 -50.25 -43.37
CA LEU A 76 -0.09 -49.08 -44.13
C LEU A 76 -1.33 -48.45 -43.49
N VAL A 77 -2.30 -49.26 -43.06
CA VAL A 77 -3.49 -48.78 -42.33
C VAL A 77 -3.08 -48.08 -41.04
N LEU A 78 -2.22 -48.70 -40.23
CA LEU A 78 -1.70 -48.10 -39.00
C LEU A 78 -0.92 -46.80 -39.27
N TYR A 79 -0.07 -46.80 -40.30
CA TYR A 79 0.73 -45.65 -40.71
C TYR A 79 -0.14 -44.47 -41.10
N THR A 80 -1.18 -44.70 -41.90
CA THR A 80 -2.12 -43.64 -42.30
C THR A 80 -2.87 -43.07 -41.09
N LEU A 81 -3.26 -43.92 -40.13
CA LEU A 81 -3.91 -43.48 -38.89
C LEU A 81 -2.96 -42.63 -38.02
N PHE A 82 -1.72 -43.06 -37.84
CA PHE A 82 -0.71 -42.32 -37.07
C PHE A 82 -0.36 -40.98 -37.72
N SER A 83 -0.12 -40.99 -39.03
CA SER A 83 0.22 -39.81 -39.80
C SER A 83 -0.91 -38.77 -39.80
N ARG A 84 -2.16 -39.23 -39.94
CA ARG A 84 -3.32 -38.35 -40.09
C ARG A 84 -3.88 -37.86 -38.76
N SER A 85 -3.85 -38.65 -37.68
CA SER A 85 -4.52 -38.33 -36.42
C SER A 85 -3.58 -38.04 -35.27
N ILE A 86 -2.54 -38.85 -35.08
CA ILE A 86 -1.73 -38.80 -33.84
C ILE A 86 -0.66 -37.70 -33.91
N LEU A 87 0.04 -37.57 -35.05
CA LEU A 87 1.02 -36.50 -35.25
C LEU A 87 0.41 -35.08 -35.14
N PRO A 88 -0.72 -34.75 -35.79
CA PRO A 88 -1.29 -33.40 -35.65
C PRO A 88 -1.82 -33.12 -34.24
N ALA A 89 -2.41 -34.10 -33.55
CA ALA A 89 -2.88 -33.92 -32.17
C ALA A 89 -1.73 -33.61 -31.20
N LEU A 90 -0.60 -34.31 -31.34
CA LEU A 90 0.58 -34.06 -30.52
C LEU A 90 1.21 -32.70 -30.83
N SER A 91 1.32 -32.36 -32.12
CA SER A 91 1.83 -31.04 -32.54
C SER A 91 0.98 -29.89 -32.01
N SER A 92 -0.35 -30.02 -32.06
CA SER A 92 -1.28 -29.00 -31.55
C SER A 92 -1.10 -28.77 -30.05
N THR A 93 -0.84 -29.84 -29.28
CA THR A 93 -0.65 -29.71 -27.82
C THR A 93 0.65 -29.01 -27.48
N ILE A 94 1.74 -29.33 -28.18
CA ILE A 94 3.04 -28.67 -27.98
C ILE A 94 2.96 -27.20 -28.36
N GLU A 95 2.27 -26.89 -29.46
CA GLU A 95 2.12 -25.51 -29.92
C GLU A 95 1.25 -24.70 -28.96
N SER A 96 0.10 -25.24 -28.51
CA SER A 96 -0.73 -24.58 -27.49
C SER A 96 0.06 -24.29 -26.21
N ARG A 97 0.86 -25.24 -25.71
CA ARG A 97 1.71 -24.99 -24.53
C ARG A 97 2.75 -23.90 -24.78
N ARG A 98 3.39 -23.89 -25.95
CA ARG A 98 4.34 -22.83 -26.31
C ARG A 98 3.65 -21.47 -26.38
N GLU A 99 2.50 -21.39 -27.03
CA GLU A 99 1.71 -20.16 -27.13
C GLU A 99 1.31 -19.64 -25.74
N HIS A 100 0.81 -20.51 -24.87
CA HIS A 100 0.49 -20.12 -23.49
C HIS A 100 1.72 -19.61 -22.73
N ILE A 101 2.86 -20.31 -22.81
CA ILE A 101 4.10 -19.86 -22.15
C ILE A 101 4.56 -18.51 -22.70
N GLN A 102 4.52 -18.30 -24.03
CA GLN A 102 4.91 -17.02 -24.62
C GLN A 102 3.96 -15.91 -24.18
N ASN A 103 2.65 -16.16 -24.19
CA ASN A 103 1.66 -15.21 -23.72
C ASN A 103 1.83 -14.86 -22.24
N ASP A 104 2.13 -15.85 -21.39
CA ASP A 104 2.39 -15.65 -19.97
C ASP A 104 3.69 -14.85 -19.75
N LEU A 105 4.74 -15.13 -20.51
CA LEU A 105 6.00 -14.37 -20.46
C LEU A 105 5.81 -12.93 -20.92
N ASP A 106 5.05 -12.69 -22.00
CA ASP A 106 4.76 -11.36 -22.49
C ASP A 106 3.84 -10.58 -21.53
N THR A 107 2.87 -11.26 -20.93
CA THR A 107 2.03 -10.68 -19.88
C THR A 107 2.86 -10.31 -18.66
N ALA A 108 3.75 -11.20 -18.20
CA ALA A 108 4.66 -10.93 -17.09
C ALA A 108 5.61 -9.77 -17.38
N ARG A 109 6.12 -9.66 -18.62
CA ARG A 109 6.94 -8.51 -19.05
C ARG A 109 6.14 -7.21 -19.01
N LYS A 110 4.92 -7.20 -19.55
CA LYS A 110 4.04 -6.02 -19.51
C LYS A 110 3.72 -5.61 -18.07
N MET A 111 3.34 -6.56 -17.21
CA MET A 111 3.08 -6.29 -15.80
C MET A 111 4.32 -5.75 -15.08
N LYS A 112 5.50 -6.25 -15.42
CA LYS A 112 6.76 -5.73 -14.88
C LYS A 112 7.02 -4.30 -15.35
N GLU A 113 6.85 -4.02 -16.64
CA GLU A 113 7.04 -2.68 -17.19
C GLU A 113 6.03 -1.68 -16.61
N GLU A 114 4.75 -2.06 -16.48
CA GLU A 114 3.72 -1.27 -15.82
C GLU A 114 4.06 -1.01 -14.35
N ALA A 115 4.54 -2.03 -13.62
CA ALA A 115 4.96 -1.88 -12.23
C ALA A 115 6.16 -0.93 -12.10
N GLU A 116 7.16 -1.03 -12.99
CA GLU A 116 8.31 -0.13 -13.03
C GLU A 116 7.88 1.32 -13.36
N GLN A 117 6.94 1.51 -14.29
CA GLN A 117 6.39 2.83 -14.61
C GLN A 117 5.62 3.43 -13.43
N VAL A 118 4.76 2.64 -12.78
CA VAL A 118 4.02 3.08 -11.58
C VAL A 118 4.96 3.39 -10.43
N HIS A 119 6.02 2.59 -10.25
CA HIS A 119 7.03 2.83 -9.24
C HIS A 119 7.79 4.14 -9.50
N ALA A 120 8.21 4.39 -10.75
CA ALA A 120 8.88 5.62 -11.13
C ALA A 120 7.96 6.85 -10.90
N ALA A 121 6.70 6.77 -11.32
CA ALA A 121 5.72 7.83 -11.09
C ALA A 121 5.45 8.07 -9.59
N TYR A 122 5.44 7.00 -8.79
CA TYR A 122 5.31 7.10 -7.33
C TYR A 122 6.51 7.79 -6.68
N GLU A 123 7.74 7.44 -7.08
CA GLU A 123 8.95 8.10 -6.60
C GLU A 123 9.00 9.58 -7.00
N GLU A 124 8.62 9.91 -8.24
CA GLU A 124 8.52 11.29 -8.71
C GLU A 124 7.50 12.08 -7.89
N ALA A 125 6.29 11.54 -7.70
CA ALA A 125 5.24 12.18 -6.90
C ALA A 125 5.67 12.37 -5.44
N LEU A 126 6.41 11.41 -4.87
CA LEU A 126 6.93 11.52 -3.51
C LEU A 126 7.99 12.62 -3.38
N ASN A 127 8.87 12.75 -4.37
CA ASN A 127 9.88 13.81 -4.41
C ASN A 127 9.23 15.18 -4.61
N GLU A 128 8.28 15.29 -5.55
CA GLU A 128 7.53 16.53 -5.77
C GLU A 128 6.75 16.96 -4.51
N ALA A 129 6.14 16.00 -3.80
CA ALA A 129 5.46 16.29 -2.53
C ALA A 129 6.42 16.79 -1.45
N ARG A 130 7.63 16.23 -1.35
CA ARG A 130 8.68 16.69 -0.42
C ARG A 130 9.18 18.10 -0.76
N ASP A 131 9.37 18.38 -2.05
CA ASP A 131 9.79 19.70 -2.52
C ASP A 131 8.70 20.74 -2.23
N LYS A 132 7.45 20.45 -2.59
CA LYS A 132 6.29 21.31 -2.28
C LYS A 132 6.12 21.53 -0.77
N ALA A 133 6.32 20.50 0.05
CA ALA A 133 6.25 20.64 1.50
C ALA A 133 7.36 21.57 2.02
N THR A 134 8.58 21.43 1.52
CA THR A 134 9.72 22.29 1.90
C THR A 134 9.50 23.73 1.45
N GLU A 135 9.03 23.95 0.23
CA GLU A 135 8.64 25.27 -0.27
C GLU A 135 7.49 25.87 0.56
N PHE A 136 6.48 25.07 0.89
CA PHE A 136 5.38 25.52 1.74
C PHE A 136 5.88 25.95 3.13
N MET A 137 6.77 25.17 3.76
CA MET A 137 7.33 25.51 5.07
C MET A 137 8.15 26.81 5.03
N THR A 138 9.05 26.94 4.05
CA THR A 138 9.87 28.15 3.90
C THR A 138 9.02 29.39 3.62
N THR A 139 8.02 29.29 2.74
CA THR A 139 7.10 30.40 2.44
C THR A 139 6.17 30.71 3.60
N ALA A 140 5.71 29.71 4.36
CA ALA A 140 4.90 29.89 5.55
C ALA A 140 5.70 30.60 6.65
N GLU A 141 6.94 30.16 6.91
CA GLU A 141 7.83 30.83 7.87
C GLU A 141 8.11 32.28 7.48
N ALA A 142 8.40 32.55 6.19
CA ALA A 142 8.60 33.89 5.69
C ALA A 142 7.34 34.77 5.88
N LYS A 143 6.15 34.24 5.57
CA LYS A 143 4.86 34.93 5.78
C LYS A 143 4.57 35.18 7.26
N ILE A 144 4.86 34.21 8.13
CA ILE A 144 4.68 34.35 9.59
C ILE A 144 5.61 35.42 10.12
N LYS A 145 6.91 35.38 9.78
CA LYS A 145 7.89 36.41 10.18
C LYS A 145 7.46 37.80 9.69
N ALA A 146 7.07 37.94 8.43
CA ALA A 146 6.60 39.20 7.88
C ALA A 146 5.34 39.73 8.60
N LYS A 147 4.36 38.87 8.89
CA LYS A 147 3.16 39.24 9.66
C LYS A 147 3.49 39.60 11.11
N ALA A 148 4.42 38.89 11.74
CA ALA A 148 4.85 39.17 13.10
C ALA A 148 5.55 40.54 13.18
N THR A 149 6.48 40.82 12.26
CA THR A 149 7.13 42.14 12.18
C THR A 149 6.12 43.26 11.97
N LYS A 150 5.21 43.12 11.01
CA LYS A 150 4.14 44.12 10.80
C LYS A 150 3.30 44.37 12.04
N LYS A 151 2.84 43.30 12.71
CA LYS A 151 2.08 43.43 13.96
C LYS A 151 2.87 44.09 15.08
N LEU A 152 4.18 43.79 15.19
CA LEU A 152 5.03 44.43 16.18
C LEU A 152 5.21 45.92 15.88
N ASP A 153 5.36 46.29 14.62
CA ASP A 153 5.50 47.69 14.22
C ASP A 153 4.19 48.46 14.43
N ASP A 154 3.05 47.91 14.04
CA ASP A 154 1.72 48.49 14.31
C ASP A 154 1.49 48.68 15.83
N LEU A 155 1.89 47.69 16.64
CA LEU A 155 1.74 47.73 18.10
C LEU A 155 2.67 48.78 18.73
N ARG A 156 3.91 48.92 18.22
CA ARG A 156 4.84 49.96 18.64
C ARG A 156 4.30 51.35 18.32
N GLU A 157 3.78 51.55 17.11
CA GLU A 157 3.19 52.83 16.72
C GLU A 157 1.99 53.18 17.61
N LYS A 158 1.07 52.22 17.81
CA LYS A 158 -0.08 52.42 18.69
C LYS A 158 0.34 52.70 20.14
N SER A 159 1.34 51.99 20.65
CA SER A 159 1.87 52.24 21.99
C SER A 159 2.49 53.63 22.10
N ALA A 160 3.23 54.09 21.09
CA ALA A 160 3.83 55.42 21.08
C ALA A 160 2.75 56.51 21.08
N GLN A 161 1.69 56.34 20.26
CA GLN A 161 0.54 57.26 20.25
C GLN A 161 -0.16 57.30 21.61
N GLN A 162 -0.42 56.15 22.22
CA GLN A 162 -1.04 56.08 23.55
C GLN A 162 -0.19 56.74 24.64
N THR A 163 1.14 56.56 24.62
CA THR A 163 2.04 57.25 25.54
C THR A 163 1.96 58.76 25.35
N GLN A 164 2.00 59.24 24.10
CA GLN A 164 1.91 60.67 23.82
C GLN A 164 0.56 61.29 24.23
N GLU A 165 -0.54 60.58 24.00
CA GLU A 165 -1.87 60.99 24.48
C GLU A 165 -1.95 61.04 26.00
N ALA A 166 -1.39 60.03 26.67
CA ALA A 166 -1.33 59.96 28.14
C ALA A 166 -0.47 61.09 28.73
N GLU A 167 0.69 61.39 28.13
CA GLU A 167 1.55 62.52 28.51
C GLU A 167 0.82 63.86 28.34
N ALA A 168 0.13 64.06 27.21
CA ALA A 168 -0.65 65.28 26.98
C ALA A 168 -1.82 65.41 27.96
N ALA A 169 -2.49 64.30 28.31
CA ALA A 169 -3.54 64.28 29.32
C ALA A 169 -3.00 64.58 30.72
N LEU A 170 -1.83 64.03 31.06
CA LEU A 170 -1.14 64.27 32.33
C LEU A 170 -0.77 65.75 32.49
N GLU A 171 -0.20 66.38 31.46
CA GLU A 171 0.15 67.81 31.50
C GLU A 171 -1.09 68.71 31.62
N LYS A 172 -2.20 68.37 30.96
CA LYS A 172 -3.49 69.05 31.16
C LYS A 172 -4.00 68.89 32.58
N ALA A 173 -3.96 67.67 33.13
CA ALA A 173 -4.41 67.38 34.49
C ALA A 173 -3.56 68.12 35.53
N LYS A 174 -2.23 68.13 35.36
CA LYS A 174 -1.27 68.87 36.18
C LYS A 174 -1.55 70.38 36.15
N THR A 175 -1.71 70.95 34.96
CA THR A 175 -2.04 72.38 34.80
C THR A 175 -3.37 72.73 35.45
N LYS A 176 -4.38 71.86 35.33
CA LYS A 176 -5.68 72.04 35.96
C LYS A 176 -5.57 71.98 37.49
N ALA A 177 -4.86 70.99 38.03
CA ALA A 177 -4.65 70.83 39.46
C ALA A 177 -3.90 72.04 40.06
N LEU A 178 -2.87 72.55 39.39
CA LEU A 178 -2.16 73.77 39.81
C LEU A 178 -3.10 74.98 39.86
N LYS A 179 -3.94 75.17 38.85
CA LYS A 179 -4.94 76.26 38.83
C LYS A 179 -5.99 76.12 39.94
N GLU A 180 -6.44 74.90 40.23
CA GLU A 180 -7.37 74.64 41.33
C GLU A 180 -6.71 74.88 42.68
N MET A 181 -5.44 74.49 42.85
CA MET A 181 -4.65 74.82 44.04
C MET A 181 -4.47 76.33 44.23
N ASP A 182 -4.14 77.08 43.17
CA ASP A 182 -4.03 78.54 43.23
C ASP A 182 -5.35 79.21 43.64
N ALA A 183 -6.49 78.69 43.14
CA ALA A 183 -7.81 79.17 43.53
C ALA A 183 -8.14 78.89 45.00
N ILE A 184 -7.85 77.67 45.49
CA ILE A 184 -8.03 77.30 46.89
C ILE A 184 -7.09 78.12 47.80
N ALA A 185 -5.84 78.34 47.38
CA ALA A 185 -4.89 79.18 48.12
C ALA A 185 -5.37 80.63 48.22
N ALA A 186 -5.93 81.19 47.14
CA ALA A 186 -6.52 82.53 47.14
C ALA A 186 -7.73 82.64 48.08
N GLU A 187 -8.59 81.64 48.07
CA GLU A 187 -9.76 81.54 48.96
C GLU A 187 -9.31 81.49 50.43
N VAL A 188 -8.38 80.57 50.77
CA VAL A 188 -7.86 80.42 52.14
C VAL A 188 -7.12 81.67 52.61
N ALA A 189 -6.31 82.29 51.74
CA ALA A 189 -5.59 83.53 52.06
C ALA A 189 -6.55 84.71 52.28
N SER A 190 -7.61 84.85 51.49
CA SER A 190 -8.65 85.87 51.69
C SER A 190 -9.37 85.65 53.03
N GLN A 191 -9.78 84.41 53.34
CA GLN A 191 -10.42 84.09 54.62
C GLN A 191 -9.50 84.34 55.82
N ALA A 192 -8.20 84.03 55.71
CA ALA A 192 -7.21 84.32 56.73
C ALA A 192 -7.01 85.84 56.92
N ALA A 193 -6.89 86.60 55.82
CA ALA A 193 -6.76 88.06 55.86
C ALA A 193 -7.99 88.73 56.51
N LYS A 194 -9.20 88.24 56.18
CA LYS A 194 -10.45 88.70 56.79
C LYS A 194 -10.47 88.47 58.31
N LYS A 195 -9.97 87.32 58.78
CA LYS A 195 -9.91 87.00 60.22
C LYS A 195 -8.84 87.78 60.98
N ILE A 196 -7.70 88.12 60.36
CA ILE A 196 -6.56 88.77 61.04
C ILE A 196 -6.65 90.30 60.99
N VAL A 197 -7.00 90.87 59.83
CA VAL A 197 -6.92 92.31 59.57
C VAL A 197 -8.29 92.99 59.58
N GLY A 198 -9.38 92.21 59.52
CA GLY A 198 -10.76 92.73 59.57
C GLY A 198 -11.19 93.49 58.30
N ILE A 199 -10.40 93.43 57.22
CA ILE A 199 -10.68 94.04 55.91
C ILE A 199 -11.30 92.98 55.00
N ASP A 200 -12.42 93.30 54.35
CA ASP A 200 -13.04 92.43 53.33
C ASP A 200 -12.22 92.51 52.04
N THR A 201 -11.25 91.61 51.90
CA THR A 201 -10.44 91.50 50.68
C THR A 201 -11.18 90.65 49.64
N ASP A 202 -11.59 91.29 48.54
CA ASP A 202 -12.22 90.63 47.39
C ASP A 202 -11.32 89.49 46.87
N ILE A 203 -11.89 88.31 46.66
CA ILE A 203 -11.21 87.09 46.18
C ILE A 203 -10.45 87.37 44.87
N LYS A 204 -10.93 88.31 44.06
CA LYS A 204 -10.24 88.77 42.83
C LYS A 204 -8.90 89.45 43.11
N GLN A 205 -8.80 90.26 44.18
CA GLN A 205 -7.56 90.93 44.58
C GLN A 205 -6.55 89.91 45.12
N ALA A 206 -6.99 88.95 45.94
CA ALA A 206 -6.15 87.86 46.44
C ALA A 206 -5.57 87.00 45.30
N LYS A 207 -6.40 86.67 44.31
CA LYS A 207 -5.98 85.93 43.11
C LYS A 207 -4.93 86.69 42.29
N SER A 208 -5.12 88.01 42.10
CA SER A 208 -4.14 88.88 41.43
C SER A 208 -2.79 88.92 42.14
N VAL A 209 -2.78 88.94 43.49
CA VAL A 209 -1.52 88.91 44.26
C VAL A 209 -0.80 87.58 44.11
N ILE A 210 -1.53 86.45 44.14
CA ILE A 210 -0.96 85.12 43.93
C ILE A 210 -0.39 84.96 42.51
N ASP A 211 -1.10 85.43 41.48
CA ASP A 211 -0.59 85.42 40.10
C ASP A 211 0.70 86.24 39.96
N ASN A 212 0.80 87.38 40.65
CA ASN A 212 2.04 88.18 40.68
C ASN A 212 3.18 87.50 41.43
N ILE A 213 2.89 86.75 42.51
CA ILE A 213 3.89 85.96 43.24
C ILE A 213 4.40 84.81 42.36
N ASN A 214 3.50 84.05 41.72
CA ASN A 214 3.86 82.96 40.82
C ASN A 214 4.67 83.45 39.62
N LYS A 215 4.34 84.62 39.04
CA LYS A 215 5.09 85.24 37.94
C LYS A 215 6.49 85.74 38.34
N LYS A 216 6.71 86.01 39.62
CA LYS A 216 8.01 86.44 40.17
C LYS A 216 8.88 85.26 40.63
N ALA A 217 8.26 84.09 40.85
CA ALA A 217 8.91 82.86 41.28
C ALA A 217 9.24 81.90 40.12
N ALA A 218 8.57 82.04 38.97
CA ALA A 218 8.92 81.43 37.69
C ALA A 218 10.09 82.18 37.02
#